data_AF-L5N3R2-F1
#
_entry.id   AF-L5N3R2-F1
#
_cell.length_a   1.000
_cell.length_b   1.000
_cell.length_c   1.000
_cell.angle_alpha   90.00
_cell.angle_beta   90.00
_cell.angle_gamma   90.00
#
_symmetry.space_group_name_H-M   'P 1'
#
loop_
_entity.id
_entity.type
_entity.pdbx_description
1 polymer ?
#
loop_
_entity_poly.entity_id
_entity_poly.type
_entity_poly.pdbx_seq_one_letter_code
_entity_poly.pdbx_strand_id
1 'polypeptide(L)'
;MILDGDEPLLEHKKQEEGTISCGFGDDCDYQAVIESSSDNDTTFRVGASTYTLPMAGKHNVKNATFVIALAERLGLTKEQIQNGFGRIQMSAMRFEKHEGPEGSLIINDAYNASPTSMKAIIEVIKDLTSKTQKVLVLGDMFELGDQSEMLHRSVADAIDESISAVFTIGAHAKQISDAARAEYPDMETKHFEEKKALSHHVRSLLTADTVVLIKASRGMKLEELLTDLVD
;
A
#
# COMPACT_ATOMS: atom_id res chain seq x y z
N MET A 1 -3.62 -25.74 6.62
CA MET A 1 -3.02 -24.67 5.79
C MET A 1 -3.80 -23.39 6.03
N ILE A 2 -3.16 -22.22 6.08
CA ILE A 2 -3.84 -20.91 6.14
C ILE A 2 -3.62 -20.23 4.77
N LEU A 3 -4.68 -19.72 4.14
CA LEU A 3 -4.61 -19.09 2.82
C LEU A 3 -5.51 -17.85 2.69
N ASP A 4 -5.24 -17.02 1.66
CA ASP A 4 -6.07 -15.87 1.31
C ASP A 4 -7.40 -16.32 0.71
N GLY A 5 -8.48 -16.09 1.47
CA GLY A 5 -9.83 -16.46 1.09
C GLY A 5 -10.43 -15.53 0.03
N ASP A 6 -9.87 -14.36 -0.25
CA ASP A 6 -10.39 -13.51 -1.32
C ASP A 6 -9.64 -13.70 -2.65
N GLU A 7 -8.66 -14.60 -2.72
CA GLU A 7 -7.85 -14.84 -3.91
C GLU A 7 -8.54 -15.86 -4.85
N PRO A 8 -9.06 -15.45 -6.03
CA PRO A 8 -9.79 -16.34 -6.91
C PRO A 8 -8.97 -17.53 -7.41
N LEU A 9 -7.64 -17.38 -7.54
CA LEU A 9 -6.76 -18.47 -7.94
C LEU A 9 -6.65 -19.58 -6.87
N LEU A 10 -6.98 -19.28 -5.61
CA LEU A 10 -6.93 -20.22 -4.49
C LEU A 10 -8.28 -20.83 -4.14
N GLU A 11 -9.35 -20.48 -4.86
CA GLU A 11 -10.71 -20.95 -4.58
C GLU A 11 -10.81 -22.48 -4.49
N HIS A 12 -10.15 -23.18 -5.42
CA HIS A 12 -10.12 -24.64 -5.44
C HIS A 12 -9.48 -25.26 -4.19
N LYS A 13 -8.61 -24.53 -3.48
CA LYS A 13 -7.92 -25.01 -2.27
C LYS A 13 -8.71 -24.78 -0.99
N LYS A 14 -9.69 -23.87 -0.98
CA LYS A 14 -10.54 -23.61 0.19
C LYS A 14 -11.28 -24.86 0.65
N GLN A 15 -11.65 -25.73 -0.29
CA GLN A 15 -12.42 -26.95 -0.03
C GLN A 15 -11.56 -28.13 0.44
N GLU A 16 -10.24 -27.98 0.53
CA GLU A 16 -9.35 -29.03 1.03
C GLU A 16 -9.45 -29.16 2.56
N GLU A 17 -9.45 -30.39 3.05
CA GLU A 17 -9.57 -30.66 4.49
C GLU A 17 -8.40 -30.05 5.28
N GLY A 18 -8.71 -29.32 6.35
CA GLY A 18 -7.69 -28.65 7.18
C GLY A 18 -7.16 -27.33 6.61
N THR A 19 -7.76 -26.82 5.55
CA THR A 19 -7.56 -25.45 5.06
C THR A 19 -8.38 -24.45 5.88
N ILE A 20 -7.82 -23.26 6.08
CA ILE A 20 -8.44 -22.13 6.75
C ILE A 20 -8.29 -20.94 5.82
N SER A 21 -9.41 -20.34 5.50
CA SER A 21 -9.51 -19.14 4.66
C SER A 21 -9.57 -17.89 5.54
N CYS A 22 -8.81 -16.85 5.18
CA CYS A 22 -8.85 -15.57 5.86
C CYS A 22 -8.97 -14.44 4.84
N GLY A 23 -9.81 -13.45 5.12
CA GLY A 23 -10.14 -12.42 4.13
C GLY A 23 -11.32 -11.56 4.55
N PHE A 24 -11.93 -10.90 3.57
CA PHE A 24 -13.13 -10.08 3.74
C PHE A 24 -14.41 -10.78 3.28
N GLY A 25 -14.28 -11.82 2.43
CA GLY A 25 -15.38 -12.64 1.94
C GLY A 25 -16.22 -13.23 3.07
N ASP A 26 -17.52 -13.31 2.86
CA ASP A 26 -18.49 -13.91 3.78
C ASP A 26 -18.36 -15.44 3.90
N ASP A 27 -17.66 -16.04 2.95
CA ASP A 27 -17.29 -17.45 2.92
C ASP A 27 -15.95 -17.74 3.63
N CYS A 28 -15.25 -16.73 4.14
CA CYS A 28 -13.99 -16.90 4.86
C CYS A 28 -14.20 -17.40 6.30
N ASP A 29 -13.42 -18.40 6.72
CA ASP A 29 -13.41 -18.89 8.11
C ASP A 29 -13.04 -17.77 9.11
N TYR A 30 -12.05 -16.95 8.73
CA TYR A 30 -11.63 -15.75 9.44
C TYR A 30 -11.98 -14.52 8.62
N GLN A 31 -13.27 -14.18 8.60
CA GLN A 31 -13.76 -12.96 7.97
C GLN A 31 -13.43 -11.72 8.82
N ALA A 32 -12.76 -10.74 8.22
CA ALA A 32 -12.62 -9.41 8.76
C ALA A 32 -13.74 -8.47 8.30
N VAL A 33 -14.22 -7.64 9.21
CA VAL A 33 -15.11 -6.51 8.93
C VAL A 33 -14.52 -5.25 9.53
N ILE A 34 -14.19 -4.27 8.69
CA ILE A 34 -13.65 -2.97 9.15
C ILE A 34 -14.79 -2.16 9.77
N GLU A 35 -14.62 -1.77 11.03
CA GLU A 35 -15.59 -0.98 11.80
C GLU A 35 -15.28 0.52 11.70
N SER A 36 -13.99 0.87 11.73
CA SER A 36 -13.51 2.23 11.50
C SER A 36 -12.08 2.23 10.97
N SER A 37 -11.73 3.27 10.22
CA SER A 37 -10.38 3.51 9.75
C SER A 37 -10.04 4.98 9.90
N SER A 38 -8.81 5.26 10.32
CA SER A 38 -8.20 6.58 10.32
C SER A 38 -6.89 6.53 9.54
N ASP A 39 -6.20 7.67 9.43
CA ASP A 39 -4.88 7.74 8.82
C ASP A 39 -3.81 6.95 9.61
N ASN A 40 -4.06 6.66 10.90
CA ASN A 40 -3.06 6.06 11.81
C ASN A 40 -3.44 4.68 12.31
N ASP A 41 -4.72 4.34 12.33
CA ASP A 41 -5.20 3.08 12.86
C ASP A 41 -6.38 2.53 12.07
N THR A 42 -6.64 1.24 12.23
CA THR A 42 -7.83 0.60 11.70
C THR A 42 -8.38 -0.35 12.75
N THR A 43 -9.66 -0.20 13.06
CA THR A 43 -10.40 -1.07 13.96
C THR A 43 -11.31 -1.98 13.14
N PHE A 44 -11.23 -3.27 13.40
CA PHE A 44 -11.94 -4.30 12.65
C PHE A 44 -12.31 -5.47 13.57
N ARG A 45 -13.32 -6.22 13.14
CA ARG A 45 -13.81 -7.40 13.85
C ARG A 45 -13.49 -8.66 13.06
N VAL A 46 -13.10 -9.71 13.78
CA VAL A 46 -12.98 -11.09 13.27
C VAL A 46 -13.78 -11.99 14.22
N GLY A 47 -14.82 -12.64 13.70
CA GLY A 47 -15.79 -13.36 14.54
C GLY A 47 -16.46 -12.44 15.57
N ALA A 48 -16.35 -12.78 16.85
CA ALA A 48 -16.88 -11.98 17.96
C ALA A 48 -15.84 -10.98 18.56
N SER A 49 -14.62 -10.98 18.05
CA SER A 49 -13.49 -10.22 18.62
C SER A 49 -13.18 -8.98 17.79
N THR A 50 -13.11 -7.82 18.44
CA THR A 50 -12.62 -6.57 17.83
C THR A 50 -11.14 -6.36 18.14
N TYR A 51 -10.39 -5.97 17.10
CA TYR A 51 -8.96 -5.65 17.14
C TYR A 51 -8.70 -4.26 16.55
N THR A 52 -7.60 -3.64 16.96
CA THR A 52 -7.09 -2.38 16.40
C THR A 52 -5.64 -2.56 15.98
N LEU A 53 -5.33 -2.20 14.73
CA LEU A 53 -3.97 -2.10 14.21
C LEU A 53 -3.50 -0.65 14.21
N PRO A 54 -2.24 -0.37 14.58
CA PRO A 54 -1.65 0.97 14.50
C PRO A 54 -1.20 1.32 13.06
N MET A 55 -2.01 0.94 12.07
CA MET A 55 -1.76 1.20 10.66
C MET A 55 -3.08 1.33 9.92
N ALA A 56 -3.10 2.20 8.90
CA ALA A 56 -4.19 2.29 7.95
C ALA A 56 -4.12 1.18 6.90
N GLY A 57 -5.26 0.87 6.28
CA GLY A 57 -5.35 0.13 5.03
C GLY A 57 -5.90 -1.28 5.13
N LYS A 58 -6.79 -1.62 4.20
CA LYS A 58 -7.48 -2.92 4.14
C LYS A 58 -6.51 -4.11 4.02
N HIS A 59 -5.41 -3.94 3.29
CA HIS A 59 -4.41 -4.99 3.13
C HIS A 59 -3.74 -5.37 4.47
N ASN A 60 -3.54 -4.39 5.37
CA ASN A 60 -2.99 -4.65 6.70
C ASN A 60 -3.97 -5.41 7.59
N VAL A 61 -5.26 -5.08 7.50
CA VAL A 61 -6.34 -5.83 8.16
C VAL A 61 -6.37 -7.28 7.66
N LYS A 62 -6.32 -7.49 6.34
CA LYS A 62 -6.22 -8.84 5.76
C LYS A 62 -5.00 -9.59 6.30
N ASN A 63 -3.82 -8.97 6.31
CA ASN A 63 -2.62 -9.60 6.87
C ASN A 63 -2.81 -9.99 8.35
N ALA A 64 -3.48 -9.14 9.13
CA ALA A 64 -3.79 -9.45 10.51
C ALA A 64 -4.74 -10.64 10.69
N THR A 65 -5.66 -10.90 9.73
CA THR A 65 -6.52 -12.10 9.79
C THR A 65 -5.71 -13.40 9.78
N PHE A 66 -4.65 -13.48 8.95
CA PHE A 66 -3.75 -14.64 8.96
C PHE A 66 -3.03 -14.80 10.30
N VAL A 67 -2.59 -13.68 10.90
CA VAL A 67 -1.92 -13.67 12.20
C VAL A 67 -2.88 -14.11 13.30
N ILE A 68 -4.12 -13.61 13.30
CA ILE A 68 -5.17 -14.01 14.26
C ILE A 68 -5.44 -15.51 14.13
N ALA A 69 -5.68 -16.00 12.91
CA ALA A 69 -5.96 -17.41 12.65
C ALA A 69 -4.84 -18.33 13.14
N LEU A 70 -3.58 -17.93 12.93
CA LEU A 70 -2.43 -18.67 13.43
C LEU A 70 -2.30 -18.58 14.96
N ALA A 71 -2.43 -17.39 15.53
CA ALA A 71 -2.22 -17.15 16.96
C ALA A 71 -3.27 -17.87 17.83
N GLU A 72 -4.54 -17.84 17.43
CA GLU A 72 -5.61 -18.57 18.14
C GLU A 72 -5.36 -20.08 18.13
N ARG A 73 -4.86 -20.63 17.01
CA ARG A 73 -4.49 -22.06 16.92
C ARG A 73 -3.27 -22.43 17.74
N LEU A 74 -2.41 -21.45 18.05
CA LEU A 74 -1.32 -21.59 19.01
C LEU A 74 -1.79 -21.35 20.47
N GLY A 75 -3.07 -21.09 20.69
CA GLY A 75 -3.67 -20.92 22.03
C GLY A 75 -3.51 -19.53 22.62
N LEU A 76 -3.19 -18.51 21.81
CA LEU A 76 -3.11 -17.13 22.31
C LEU A 76 -4.53 -16.56 22.52
N THR A 77 -4.70 -15.79 23.59
CA THR A 77 -5.95 -15.06 23.84
C THR A 77 -6.05 -13.81 22.98
N LYS A 78 -7.28 -13.29 22.82
CA LYS A 78 -7.55 -12.02 22.15
C LYS A 78 -6.71 -10.88 22.70
N GLU A 79 -6.54 -10.80 24.01
CA GLU A 79 -5.73 -9.77 24.68
C GLU A 79 -4.24 -9.90 24.31
N GLN A 80 -3.71 -11.12 24.24
CA GLN A 80 -2.33 -11.36 23.84
C GLN A 80 -2.09 -10.95 22.38
N ILE A 81 -3.03 -11.30 21.49
CA ILE A 81 -2.97 -10.91 20.07
C ILE A 81 -3.03 -9.38 19.94
N GLN A 82 -3.99 -8.72 20.59
CA GLN A 82 -4.12 -7.26 20.58
C GLN A 82 -2.88 -6.56 21.15
N ASN A 83 -2.31 -7.08 22.23
CA ASN A 83 -1.05 -6.57 22.79
C ASN A 83 0.12 -6.73 21.82
N GLY A 84 0.15 -7.81 21.03
CA GLY A 84 1.12 -8.00 19.96
C GLY A 84 0.98 -6.95 18.86
N PHE A 85 -0.26 -6.69 18.41
CA PHE A 85 -0.53 -5.65 17.41
C PHE A 85 -0.15 -4.25 17.90
N GLY A 86 -0.41 -3.92 19.16
CA GLY A 86 -0.01 -2.63 19.75
C GLY A 86 1.50 -2.40 19.84
N ARG A 87 2.32 -3.44 19.61
CA ARG A 87 3.79 -3.37 19.63
C ARG A 87 4.42 -3.47 18.24
N ILE A 88 3.62 -3.45 17.19
CA ILE A 88 4.14 -3.43 15.81
C ILE A 88 5.02 -2.19 15.67
N GLN A 89 6.27 -2.43 15.29
CA GLN A 89 7.16 -1.39 14.82
C GLN A 89 7.19 -1.47 13.30
N MET A 90 6.92 -0.33 12.65
CA MET A 90 7.05 -0.23 11.21
C MET A 90 8.52 -0.44 10.84
N SER A 91 8.79 -1.48 10.08
CA SER A 91 10.11 -1.64 9.48
C SER A 91 10.32 -0.51 8.46
N ALA A 92 11.56 -0.02 8.34
CA ALA A 92 11.91 0.96 7.32
C ALA A 92 11.33 0.59 5.95
N MET A 93 10.84 1.59 5.21
CA MET A 93 10.21 1.44 3.89
C MET A 93 8.96 0.58 3.80
N ARG A 94 8.25 0.35 4.90
CA ARG A 94 6.88 -0.22 4.88
C ARG A 94 5.93 0.79 5.48
N PHE A 95 5.20 1.51 4.62
CA PHE A 95 4.32 2.61 5.03
C PHE A 95 4.96 3.57 6.05
N GLU A 96 6.25 3.85 5.87
CA GLU A 96 7.05 4.63 6.80
C GLU A 96 6.77 6.13 6.59
N LYS A 97 6.24 6.79 7.60
CA LYS A 97 5.85 8.21 7.54
C LYS A 97 7.00 9.10 7.99
N HIS A 98 7.29 10.11 7.18
CA HIS A 98 8.22 11.20 7.47
C HIS A 98 7.50 12.53 7.32
N GLU A 99 7.84 13.49 8.18
CA GLU A 99 7.43 14.88 8.01
C GLU A 99 8.40 15.55 7.04
N GLY A 100 7.88 16.11 5.95
CA GLY A 100 8.67 16.89 4.99
C GLY A 100 8.54 18.40 5.22
N PRO A 101 9.20 19.21 4.38
CA PRO A 101 9.11 20.67 4.42
C PRO A 101 7.65 21.17 4.43
N GLU A 102 7.44 22.31 5.08
CA GLU A 102 6.14 22.98 5.19
C GLU A 102 5.03 22.12 5.83
N GLY A 103 5.38 21.03 6.53
CA GLY A 103 4.43 20.10 7.15
C GLY A 103 3.83 19.10 6.18
N SER A 104 4.44 18.90 5.00
CA SER A 104 4.08 17.84 4.06
C SER A 104 4.29 16.45 4.68
N LEU A 105 3.59 15.44 4.16
CA LEU A 105 3.72 14.05 4.60
C LEU A 105 4.40 13.22 3.51
N ILE A 106 5.54 12.61 3.82
CA ILE A 106 6.23 11.70 2.91
C ILE A 106 6.04 10.26 3.41
N ILE A 107 5.45 9.39 2.58
CA ILE A 107 5.19 7.99 2.88
C ILE A 107 6.14 7.13 2.04
N ASN A 108 7.08 6.48 2.70
CA ASN A 108 8.04 5.58 2.10
C ASN A 108 7.56 4.12 2.18
N ASP A 109 7.23 3.54 1.03
CA ASP A 109 6.84 2.14 0.87
C ASP A 109 7.71 1.43 -0.20
N ALA A 110 8.99 1.78 -0.27
CA ALA A 110 9.94 1.33 -1.28
C ALA A 110 10.69 0.02 -0.95
N TYR A 111 10.19 -0.79 0.00
CA TYR A 111 10.82 -2.08 0.31
C TYR A 111 10.54 -3.13 -0.77
N ASN A 112 9.28 -3.23 -1.21
CA ASN A 112 8.86 -4.17 -2.25
C ASN A 112 7.75 -3.54 -3.09
N ALA A 113 7.67 -3.94 -4.35
CA ALA A 113 6.59 -3.56 -5.22
C ALA A 113 6.13 -4.73 -6.08
N SER A 114 4.82 -4.88 -6.12
CA SER A 114 4.06 -5.80 -6.95
C SER A 114 2.78 -5.07 -7.37
N PRO A 115 2.10 -5.50 -8.44
CA PRO A 115 0.88 -4.82 -8.90
C PRO A 115 -0.17 -4.70 -7.80
N THR A 116 -0.40 -5.80 -7.07
CA THR A 116 -1.33 -5.84 -5.94
C THR A 116 -0.94 -4.88 -4.81
N SER A 117 0.35 -4.86 -4.42
CA SER A 117 0.79 -3.96 -3.33
C SER A 117 0.80 -2.50 -3.76
N MET A 118 1.10 -2.18 -5.02
CA MET A 118 1.00 -0.83 -5.57
C MET A 118 -0.44 -0.32 -5.54
N LYS A 119 -1.39 -1.09 -6.08
CA LYS A 119 -2.81 -0.72 -6.04
C LYS A 119 -3.30 -0.55 -4.61
N ALA A 120 -2.96 -1.47 -3.72
CA ALA A 120 -3.39 -1.42 -2.32
C ALA A 120 -2.89 -0.18 -1.58
N ILE A 121 -1.66 0.28 -1.83
CA ILE A 121 -1.17 1.50 -1.17
C ILE A 121 -1.79 2.75 -1.77
N ILE A 122 -2.06 2.77 -3.08
CA ILE A 122 -2.70 3.92 -3.74
C ILE A 122 -4.09 4.14 -3.14
N GLU A 123 -4.88 3.08 -2.93
CA GLU A 123 -6.16 3.19 -2.23
C GLU A 123 -6.02 3.77 -0.82
N VAL A 124 -4.96 3.40 -0.08
CA VAL A 124 -4.70 4.04 1.23
C VAL A 124 -4.41 5.53 1.08
N ILE A 125 -3.60 5.94 0.09
CA ILE A 125 -3.31 7.36 -0.16
C ILE A 125 -4.60 8.12 -0.52
N LYS A 126 -5.48 7.52 -1.33
CA LYS A 126 -6.78 8.09 -1.69
C LYS A 126 -7.69 8.29 -0.48
N ASP A 127 -7.65 7.36 0.48
CA ASP A 127 -8.46 7.42 1.69
C ASP A 127 -7.88 8.38 2.76
N LEU A 128 -6.64 8.87 2.61
CA LEU A 128 -6.08 9.84 3.54
C LEU A 128 -6.88 11.15 3.50
N THR A 129 -7.26 11.61 4.69
CA THR A 129 -8.04 12.84 4.87
C THR A 129 -7.21 14.01 5.40
N SER A 130 -6.03 13.73 5.98
CA SER A 130 -5.12 14.77 6.50
C SER A 130 -4.48 15.65 5.43
N LYS A 131 -4.43 15.20 4.17
CA LYS A 131 -3.75 15.86 3.05
C LYS A 131 -4.64 15.82 1.81
N THR A 132 -4.78 16.94 1.12
CA THR A 132 -5.63 17.06 -0.07
C THR A 132 -4.86 16.92 -1.38
N GLN A 133 -3.57 17.26 -1.39
CA GLN A 133 -2.69 17.11 -2.54
C GLN A 133 -1.98 15.75 -2.47
N LYS A 134 -2.36 14.81 -3.34
CA LYS A 134 -1.88 13.42 -3.32
C LYS A 134 -0.94 13.19 -4.50
N VAL A 135 0.35 13.04 -4.22
CA VAL A 135 1.39 12.84 -5.22
C VAL A 135 1.92 11.41 -5.14
N LEU A 136 1.90 10.70 -6.26
CA LEU A 136 2.45 9.35 -6.36
C LEU A 136 3.82 9.39 -7.05
N VAL A 137 4.83 8.82 -6.41
CA VAL A 137 6.17 8.62 -6.98
C VAL A 137 6.44 7.12 -7.08
N LEU A 138 6.29 6.57 -8.28
CA LEU A 138 6.25 5.13 -8.54
C LEU A 138 7.43 4.67 -9.40
N GLY A 139 8.14 3.66 -8.93
CA GLY A 139 9.26 3.05 -9.65
C GLY A 139 8.94 1.68 -10.25
N ASP A 140 9.94 1.06 -10.89
CA ASP A 140 9.77 -0.27 -11.44
C ASP A 140 9.44 -1.33 -10.38
N MET A 141 8.58 -2.25 -10.79
CA MET A 141 8.34 -3.55 -10.18
C MET A 141 9.23 -4.59 -10.89
N PHE A 142 10.12 -5.24 -10.14
CA PHE A 142 11.02 -6.26 -10.68
C PHE A 142 10.40 -7.66 -10.65
N GLU A 143 11.05 -8.61 -11.34
CA GLU A 143 10.70 -10.04 -11.35
C GLU A 143 9.34 -10.38 -12.00
N LEU A 144 8.84 -9.50 -12.89
CA LEU A 144 7.55 -9.68 -13.58
C LEU A 144 7.64 -10.43 -14.93
N GLY A 145 8.84 -10.71 -15.42
CA GLY A 145 9.07 -11.37 -16.71
C GLY A 145 8.41 -10.63 -17.89
N ASP A 146 7.92 -11.40 -18.86
CA ASP A 146 7.34 -10.87 -20.11
C ASP A 146 6.06 -10.04 -19.91
N GLN A 147 5.44 -10.14 -18.73
CA GLN A 147 4.22 -9.38 -18.40
C GLN A 147 4.52 -8.01 -17.78
N SER A 148 5.79 -7.62 -17.65
CA SER A 148 6.21 -6.39 -16.96
C SER A 148 5.43 -5.16 -17.43
N GLU A 149 5.37 -4.88 -18.73
CA GLU A 149 4.66 -3.69 -19.23
C GLU A 149 3.17 -3.69 -18.89
N MET A 150 2.49 -4.83 -19.12
CA MET A 150 1.07 -4.99 -18.83
C MET A 150 0.78 -4.81 -17.34
N LEU A 151 1.58 -5.42 -16.48
CA LEU A 151 1.41 -5.39 -15.04
C LEU A 151 1.71 -4.00 -14.45
N HIS A 152 2.72 -3.28 -14.98
CA HIS A 152 2.92 -1.87 -14.66
C HIS A 152 1.72 -1.04 -15.10
N ARG A 153 1.28 -1.17 -16.35
CA ARG A 153 0.12 -0.45 -16.86
C ARG A 153 -1.12 -0.63 -15.98
N SER A 154 -1.35 -1.86 -15.49
CA SER A 154 -2.50 -2.17 -14.63
C SER A 154 -2.53 -1.35 -13.34
N VAL A 155 -1.39 -0.85 -12.83
CA VAL A 155 -1.37 -0.03 -11.60
C VAL A 155 -2.23 1.23 -11.75
N ALA A 156 -2.37 1.75 -12.97
CA ALA A 156 -3.22 2.90 -13.26
C ALA A 156 -4.70 2.65 -12.92
N ASP A 157 -5.18 1.40 -12.89
CA ASP A 157 -6.56 1.07 -12.53
C ASP A 157 -6.95 1.51 -11.10
N ALA A 158 -5.97 1.79 -10.22
CA ALA A 158 -6.20 2.28 -8.86
C ALA A 158 -6.08 3.82 -8.73
N ILE A 159 -5.70 4.51 -9.80
CA ILE A 159 -5.49 5.95 -9.84
C ILE A 159 -6.78 6.60 -10.31
N ASP A 160 -7.24 7.65 -9.62
CA ASP A 160 -8.41 8.44 -10.03
C ASP A 160 -8.18 9.94 -9.77
N GLU A 161 -9.20 10.77 -10.02
CA GLU A 161 -9.13 12.24 -9.88
C GLU A 161 -8.80 12.73 -8.46
N SER A 162 -8.85 11.87 -7.44
CA SER A 162 -8.38 12.23 -6.09
C SER A 162 -6.85 12.32 -6.01
N ILE A 163 -6.13 11.73 -6.97
CA ILE A 163 -4.68 11.85 -7.11
C ILE A 163 -4.35 13.13 -7.89
N SER A 164 -3.49 13.97 -7.31
CA SER A 164 -3.12 15.26 -7.90
C SER A 164 -2.02 15.12 -8.95
N ALA A 165 -1.05 14.21 -8.74
CA ALA A 165 0.03 13.98 -9.66
C ALA A 165 0.61 12.56 -9.60
N VAL A 166 1.11 12.07 -10.73
CA VAL A 166 1.79 10.77 -10.86
C VAL A 166 3.13 10.93 -11.56
N PHE A 167 4.20 10.69 -10.81
CA PHE A 167 5.57 10.72 -11.31
C PHE A 167 6.16 9.32 -11.29
N THR A 168 6.83 8.96 -12.38
CA THR A 168 7.38 7.62 -12.55
C THR A 168 8.87 7.65 -12.88
N ILE A 169 9.59 6.59 -12.51
CA ILE A 169 11.01 6.41 -12.83
C ILE A 169 11.35 4.93 -12.99
N GLY A 170 12.11 4.57 -14.03
CA GLY A 170 12.43 3.19 -14.34
C GLY A 170 12.01 2.77 -15.75
N ALA A 171 12.48 1.62 -16.20
CA ALA A 171 12.32 1.16 -17.57
C ALA A 171 10.85 0.89 -17.94
N HIS A 172 10.05 0.40 -16.99
CA HIS A 172 8.66 0.00 -17.22
C HIS A 172 7.64 0.87 -16.45
N ALA A 173 8.07 1.58 -15.41
CA ALA A 173 7.21 2.46 -14.63
C ALA A 173 6.55 3.56 -15.47
N LYS A 174 7.15 3.96 -16.60
CA LYS A 174 6.54 4.88 -17.57
C LYS A 174 5.14 4.45 -18.00
N GLN A 175 4.90 3.14 -18.12
CA GLN A 175 3.59 2.57 -18.48
C GLN A 175 2.48 2.99 -17.50
N ILE A 176 2.82 3.21 -16.22
CA ILE A 176 1.87 3.68 -15.19
C ILE A 176 1.43 5.12 -15.51
N SER A 177 2.40 6.04 -15.67
CA SER A 177 2.11 7.45 -15.94
C SER A 177 1.46 7.68 -17.30
N ASP A 178 1.82 6.88 -18.31
CA ASP A 178 1.22 6.96 -19.64
C ASP A 178 -0.26 6.54 -19.59
N ALA A 179 -0.58 5.49 -18.86
CA ALA A 179 -1.96 5.03 -18.68
C ALA A 179 -2.79 6.01 -17.84
N ALA A 180 -2.25 6.50 -16.72
CA ALA A 180 -2.91 7.52 -15.90
C ALA A 180 -3.22 8.78 -16.71
N ARG A 181 -2.29 9.26 -17.56
CA ARG A 181 -2.52 10.41 -18.44
C ARG A 181 -3.60 10.15 -19.49
N ALA A 182 -3.65 8.94 -20.04
CA ALA A 182 -4.63 8.59 -21.06
C ALA A 182 -6.06 8.60 -20.50
N GLU A 183 -6.24 8.19 -19.24
CA GLU A 183 -7.52 8.17 -18.55
C GLU A 183 -7.89 9.52 -17.93
N TYR A 184 -6.90 10.25 -17.41
CA TYR A 184 -7.05 11.56 -16.77
C TYR A 184 -6.12 12.59 -17.41
N PRO A 185 -6.50 13.20 -18.56
CA PRO A 185 -5.63 14.11 -19.31
C PRO A 185 -5.18 15.37 -18.56
N ASP A 186 -5.99 15.83 -17.61
CA ASP A 186 -5.71 17.02 -16.78
C ASP A 186 -4.83 16.70 -15.57
N MET A 187 -4.58 15.42 -15.25
CA MET A 187 -3.71 15.00 -14.16
C MET A 187 -2.25 15.26 -14.51
N GLU A 188 -1.51 15.88 -13.58
CA GLU A 188 -0.07 16.07 -13.79
C GLU A 188 0.63 14.72 -13.78
N THR A 189 1.23 14.36 -14.90
CA THR A 189 1.91 13.08 -15.07
C THR A 189 3.26 13.32 -15.72
N LYS A 190 4.33 12.68 -15.23
CA LYS A 190 5.66 12.80 -15.84
C LYS A 190 6.55 11.62 -15.52
N HIS A 191 7.24 11.13 -16.54
CA HIS A 191 8.30 10.14 -16.39
C HIS A 191 9.67 10.83 -16.28
N PHE A 192 10.52 10.32 -15.40
CA PHE A 192 11.87 10.82 -15.16
C PHE A 192 12.89 9.71 -15.36
N GLU A 193 14.05 10.10 -15.90
CA GLU A 193 15.21 9.19 -16.05
C GLU A 193 16.17 9.30 -14.86
N GLU A 194 16.15 10.42 -14.13
CA GLU A 194 17.07 10.71 -13.03
C GLU A 194 16.34 11.04 -11.72
N LYS A 195 16.74 10.37 -10.63
CA LYS A 195 16.21 10.60 -9.28
C LYS A 195 16.32 12.05 -8.82
N LYS A 196 17.41 12.73 -9.15
CA LYS A 196 17.64 14.13 -8.78
C LYS A 196 16.68 15.10 -9.47
N ALA A 197 16.38 14.85 -10.75
CA ALA A 197 15.40 15.65 -11.48
C ALA A 197 13.99 15.41 -10.93
N LEU A 198 13.69 14.16 -10.58
CA LEU A 198 12.45 13.77 -9.93
C LEU A 198 12.28 14.42 -8.55
N SER A 199 13.27 14.32 -7.66
CA SER A 199 13.20 14.93 -6.31
C SER A 199 13.05 16.43 -6.39
N HIS A 200 13.80 17.11 -7.27
CA HIS A 200 13.68 18.55 -7.47
C HIS A 200 12.29 18.96 -7.92
N HIS A 201 11.68 18.22 -8.86
CA HIS A 201 10.32 18.47 -9.34
C HIS A 201 9.30 18.27 -8.22
N VAL A 202 9.36 17.13 -7.52
CA VAL A 202 8.44 16.80 -6.42
C VAL A 202 8.56 17.82 -5.28
N ARG A 203 9.77 18.28 -4.96
CA ARG A 203 10.01 19.27 -3.90
C ARG A 203 9.26 20.58 -4.14
N SER A 204 9.08 20.97 -5.40
CA SER A 204 8.33 22.20 -5.75
C SER A 204 6.83 22.12 -5.48
N LEU A 205 6.30 20.90 -5.28
CA LEU A 205 4.89 20.64 -5.00
C LEU A 205 4.61 20.52 -3.50
N LEU A 206 5.65 20.46 -2.66
CA LEU A 206 5.47 20.22 -1.22
C LEU A 206 4.85 21.44 -0.54
N THR A 207 3.71 21.20 0.10
CA THR A 207 2.99 22.15 0.94
C THR A 207 2.46 21.44 2.18
N ALA A 208 1.91 22.20 3.13
CA ALA A 208 1.22 21.65 4.30
C ALA A 208 0.08 20.68 3.93
N ASP A 209 -0.49 20.78 2.74
CA ASP A 209 -1.60 19.94 2.27
C ASP A 209 -1.15 18.74 1.43
N THR A 210 0.16 18.54 1.26
CA THR A 210 0.72 17.51 0.38
C THR A 210 1.06 16.22 1.10
N VAL A 211 0.68 15.10 0.49
CA VAL A 211 1.22 13.76 0.75
C VAL A 211 1.94 13.23 -0.48
N VAL A 212 3.16 12.73 -0.30
CA VAL A 212 3.94 12.06 -1.34
C VAL A 212 4.10 10.59 -0.97
N LEU A 213 3.62 9.68 -1.83
CA LEU A 213 3.94 8.26 -1.74
C LEU A 213 5.19 7.95 -2.56
N ILE A 214 6.15 7.25 -1.98
CA ILE A 214 7.31 6.68 -2.67
C ILE A 214 7.18 5.16 -2.67
N LYS A 215 7.07 4.54 -3.85
CA LYS A 215 6.98 3.07 -3.94
C LYS A 215 7.68 2.52 -5.18
N ALA A 216 8.53 1.52 -4.97
CA ALA A 216 9.23 0.79 -6.02
C ALA A 216 9.75 -0.55 -5.48
N SER A 217 10.22 -1.43 -6.35
CA SER A 217 11.01 -2.60 -5.91
C SER A 217 12.33 -2.14 -5.29
N ARG A 218 12.80 -2.89 -4.28
CA ARG A 218 14.02 -2.58 -3.50
C ARG A 218 15.22 -2.19 -4.36
N GLY A 219 15.44 -2.89 -5.47
CA GLY A 219 16.62 -2.66 -6.32
C GLY A 219 16.65 -1.29 -7.00
N MET A 220 15.51 -0.58 -7.07
CA MET A 220 15.46 0.81 -7.52
C MET A 220 16.05 1.79 -6.51
N LYS A 221 16.12 1.41 -5.22
CA LYS A 221 16.55 2.26 -4.10
C LYS A 221 15.84 3.62 -4.07
N LEU A 222 14.53 3.63 -4.31
CA LEU A 222 13.79 4.87 -4.44
C LEU A 222 13.66 5.63 -3.11
N GLU A 223 13.92 4.96 -1.99
CA GLU A 223 14.06 5.58 -0.67
C GLU A 223 15.17 6.64 -0.60
N GLU A 224 16.15 6.63 -1.51
CA GLU A 224 17.19 7.66 -1.61
C GLU A 224 16.60 9.07 -1.84
N LEU A 225 15.38 9.16 -2.38
CA LEU A 225 14.68 10.45 -2.52
C LEU A 225 14.33 11.09 -1.17
N LEU A 226 14.27 10.32 -0.08
CA LEU A 226 13.92 10.86 1.24
C LEU A 226 14.88 11.96 1.68
N THR A 227 16.18 11.85 1.39
CA THR A 227 17.16 12.88 1.74
C THR A 227 16.81 14.22 1.11
N ASP A 228 16.29 14.25 -0.12
CA ASP A 228 15.93 15.50 -0.79
C ASP A 228 14.52 16.01 -0.41
N LEU A 229 13.66 15.13 0.11
CA LEU A 229 12.23 15.40 0.34
C LEU A 229 11.88 15.65 1.81
N VAL A 230 12.77 15.29 2.74
CA VAL A 230 12.59 15.49 4.19
C VAL A 230 13.41 16.69 4.69
N ASP A 231 14.46 17.07 3.98
CA ASP A 231 15.38 18.18 4.32
C ASP A 231 14.87 19.59 3.93
#